data_AF-A0A5S3XY23-F1
#
_entry.id   AF-A0A5S3XY23-F1
#
_cell.length_a   1.000
_cell.length_b   1.000
_cell.length_c   1.000
_cell.angle_alpha   90.00
_cell.angle_beta   90.00
_cell.angle_gamma   90.00
#
_symmetry.space_group_name_H-M   'P 1'
#
loop_
_entity.id
_entity.type
_entity.pdbx_description
1 polymer ?
#
loop_
_entity_poly.entity_id
_entity_poly.type
_entity_poly.pdbx_seq_one_letter_code
_entity_poly.pdbx_strand_id
1 'polypeptide(L)' 'MENEWADWTEAGFEVKLKVLLEPSGAARPTDIISEYEVCDPKSGDVVYEKRHKFNNQNGETFGRVAKKDIKKFKGIL' A
#
# COMPACT_ATOMS: atom_id res chain seq x y z
N MET A 1 -5.36 -9.73 1.09
CA MET A 1 -4.04 -9.45 1.69
C MET A 1 -4.19 -9.16 3.18
N GLU A 2 -5.12 -8.31 3.60
CA GLU A 2 -5.31 -7.98 5.03
C GLU A 2 -5.45 -9.20 5.95
N ASN A 3 -6.25 -10.22 5.58
CA ASN A 3 -6.36 -11.45 6.37
C ASN A 3 -5.00 -12.18 6.52
N GLU A 4 -4.21 -12.25 5.44
CA GLU A 4 -2.89 -12.90 5.48
C GLU A 4 -1.93 -12.12 6.39
N TRP A 5 -1.98 -10.79 6.38
CA TRP A 5 -1.20 -9.96 7.29
C TRP A 5 -1.63 -10.12 8.74
N ALA A 6 -2.93 -10.24 8.99
CA ALA A 6 -3.47 -10.52 10.33
C ALA A 6 -2.90 -11.85 10.85
N ASP A 7 -2.96 -12.92 10.05
CA ASP A 7 -2.41 -14.24 10.41
C ASP A 7 -0.91 -14.16 10.76
N TRP A 8 -0.10 -13.39 10.00
CA TRP A 8 1.32 -13.17 10.31
C TRP A 8 1.52 -12.47 11.66
N THR A 9 0.74 -11.42 11.93
CA THR A 9 0.83 -10.68 13.19
C THR A 9 0.35 -11.50 14.39
N GLU A 10 -0.71 -12.32 14.22
CA GLU A 10 -1.18 -13.25 15.26
C GLU A 10 -0.14 -14.33 15.56
N ALA A 11 0.63 -14.76 14.55
CA ALA A 11 1.76 -15.67 14.71
C ALA A 11 3.01 -15.00 15.35
N GLY A 12 2.96 -13.70 15.65
CA GLY A 12 4.03 -12.97 16.35
C GLY A 12 5.12 -12.40 15.44
N PHE A 13 4.89 -12.31 14.13
CA PHE A 13 5.80 -11.68 13.19
C PHE A 13 5.45 -10.21 12.93
N GLU A 14 6.43 -9.44 12.47
CA GLU A 14 6.24 -8.06 12.03
C GLU A 14 6.02 -8.03 10.51
N VAL A 15 4.98 -7.34 10.04
CA VAL A 15 4.74 -7.12 8.60
C VAL A 15 5.15 -5.69 8.21
N LYS A 16 6.13 -5.55 7.32
CA LYS A 16 6.60 -4.27 6.79
C LYS A 16 6.06 -4.05 5.38
N LEU A 17 5.01 -3.24 5.27
CA LEU A 17 4.33 -2.93 4.01
C LEU A 17 4.93 -1.69 3.33
N LYS A 18 5.18 -1.81 2.03
CA LYS A 18 5.52 -0.72 1.11
C LYS A 18 4.51 -0.68 -0.03
N VAL A 19 3.95 0.50 -0.26
CA VAL A 19 3.04 0.76 -1.39
C VAL A 19 3.71 1.70 -2.38
N LEU A 20 3.76 1.30 -3.64
CA LEU A 20 4.32 2.05 -4.75
C LEU A 20 3.23 2.42 -5.75
N LEU A 21 3.31 3.63 -6.29
CA LEU A 21 2.42 4.12 -7.34
C LEU A 21 3.20 4.16 -8.65
N GLU A 22 2.70 3.47 -9.67
CA GLU A 22 3.34 3.40 -10.99
C GLU A 22 2.41 3.95 -12.10
N PRO A 23 2.95 4.61 -13.14
CA PRO A 23 4.36 4.97 -13.25
C PRO A 23 4.76 6.05 -12.24
N SER A 24 5.96 5.91 -11.66
CA SER A 24 6.47 6.86 -10.67
C SER A 24 6.45 8.30 -11.21
N GLY A 25 5.93 9.23 -10.41
CA GLY A 25 5.79 10.64 -10.76
C GLY A 25 4.63 10.99 -11.71
N ALA A 26 3.83 10.01 -12.14
CA ALA A 26 2.68 10.27 -13.00
C ALA A 26 1.60 11.09 -12.28
N ALA A 27 0.99 12.03 -13.00
CA ALA A 27 -0.17 12.78 -12.51
C ALA A 27 -1.36 11.88 -12.15
N ARG A 28 -1.44 10.71 -12.79
CA ARG A 28 -2.38 9.64 -12.46
C ARG A 28 -1.65 8.30 -12.55
N PRO A 29 -1.36 7.63 -11.42
CA PRO A 29 -0.85 6.27 -11.47
C PRO A 29 -1.93 5.34 -12.03
N THR A 30 -1.48 4.37 -12.81
CA THR A 30 -2.33 3.30 -13.36
C THR A 30 -2.21 2.03 -12.55
N ASP A 31 -1.17 1.91 -11.74
CA ASP A 31 -0.87 0.73 -10.97
C ASP A 31 -0.54 1.07 -9.53
N ILE A 32 -1.00 0.22 -8.62
CA ILE A 32 -0.61 0.22 -7.21
C ILE A 32 0.13 -1.10 -6.97
N ILE A 33 1.38 -1.02 -6.53
CA ILE A 33 2.16 -2.19 -6.17
C ILE A 33 2.25 -2.25 -4.65
N SER A 34 1.84 -3.36 -4.09
CA SER A 34 2.01 -3.71 -2.68
C SER A 34 3.18 -4.68 -2.56
N GLU A 35 4.22 -4.26 -1.86
CA GLU A 35 5.37 -5.09 -1.47
C GLU A 35 5.35 -5.22 0.04
N TYR A 36 5.47 -6.42 0.59
CA TYR A 36 5.67 -6.57 2.03
C TYR A 36 6.69 -7.64 2.37
N GLU A 37 7.39 -7.38 3.45
CA GLU A 37 8.29 -8.31 4.13
C GLU A 37 7.66 -8.73 5.46
N VAL A 38 7.88 -9.97 5.86
CA VAL A 38 7.56 -10.47 7.19
C VAL A 38 8.88 -10.70 7.90
N CYS A 39 9.06 -10.10 9.07
CA CYS A 39 10.29 -10.19 9.86
C CYS A 39 10.04 -10.96 11.16
N ASP A 40 10.99 -11.79 11.57
CA ASP A 40 11.08 -12.26 12.96
C ASP A 40 11.56 -11.10 13.85
N PRO A 41 10.75 -10.58 14.78
CA PRO A 41 11.15 -9.45 15.61
C PRO A 41 12.28 -9.79 16.58
N LYS A 42 12.56 -11.08 16.84
CA LYS A 42 13.61 -11.51 17.76
C LYS A 42 14.99 -11.50 17.10
N SER A 43 15.08 -11.99 15.87
CA SER A 43 16.36 -12.02 15.13
C SER A 43 16.54 -10.82 14.21
N GLY A 44 15.45 -10.18 13.78
CA GLY A 44 15.45 -9.15 12.75
C GLY A 44 15.46 -9.70 11.32
N ASP A 45 15.43 -11.02 11.14
CA ASP A 45 15.50 -11.65 9.83
C ASP A 45 14.19 -11.53 9.05
N VAL A 46 14.29 -11.37 7.73
CA VAL A 46 13.14 -11.50 6.83
C VAL A 46 12.85 -12.99 6.63
N VAL A 47 11.66 -13.42 7.02
CA VAL A 47 11.22 -14.82 6.90
C VAL A 47 10.32 -15.04 5.68
N TYR A 48 9.75 -13.97 5.12
CA TYR A 48 8.92 -14.02 3.93
C TYR A 48 8.88 -12.66 3.22
N GLU A 49 8.76 -12.68 1.89
CA GLU A 49 8.53 -11.49 1.08
C GLU A 49 7.47 -11.77 0.00
N LYS A 50 6.66 -10.76 -0.33
CA LYS A 50 5.68 -10.86 -1.42
C LYS A 50 5.47 -9.51 -2.08
N ARG A 51 5.28 -9.58 -3.39
CA ARG A 51 4.96 -8.44 -4.26
C ARG A 51 3.69 -8.73 -5.05
N HIS A 52 2.72 -7.82 -4.97
CA HIS A 52 1.46 -7.90 -5.70
C HIS A 52 1.18 -6.58 -6.43
N LYS A 53 0.73 -6.68 -7.69
CA LYS A 53 0.38 -5.53 -8.53
C LYS A 53 -1.13 -5.47 -8.71
N PHE A 54 -1.73 -4.37 -8.30
CA PHE A 54 -3.12 -4.03 -8.61
C PHE A 54 -3.16 -3.09 -9.80
N ASN A 55 -3.82 -3.51 -10.87
CA ASN A 55 -4.02 -2.70 -12.06
C ASN A 55 -5.31 -1.89 -11.88
N ASN A 56 -5.22 -0.58 -11.80
CA ASN A 56 -6.38 0.30 -11.75
C ASN A 56 -6.87 0.52 -13.19
N GLN A 57 -7.90 -0.21 -13.60
CA GLN A 57 -8.36 -0.17 -14.98
C GLN A 57 -9.14 1.11 -15.28
N ASN A 58 -9.04 1.59 -16.52
CA ASN A 58 -9.83 2.72 -16.96
C ASN A 58 -11.33 2.36 -16.93
N GLY A 59 -12.09 3.01 -16.06
CA GLY A 59 -13.52 2.73 -15.85
C GLY A 59 -13.89 2.34 -14.42
N GLU A 60 -12.91 1.99 -13.58
CA GLU A 60 -13.15 1.77 -12.14
C GLU A 60 -13.44 3.11 -11.46
N THR A 61 -14.66 3.26 -10.93
CA THR A 61 -15.09 4.46 -10.22
C THR A 61 -15.07 4.23 -8.72
N PHE A 62 -14.18 4.92 -8.03
CA PHE A 62 -14.25 5.10 -6.58
C PHE A 62 -14.86 6.47 -6.25
N GLY A 63 -15.51 6.59 -5.09
CA GLY A 63 -15.96 7.86 -4.54
C GLY A 63 -14.77 8.79 -4.29
N ARG A 64 -14.39 9.59 -5.29
CA ARG A 64 -13.21 10.46 -5.20
C ARG A 64 -13.49 11.69 -4.35
N VAL A 65 -12.49 12.14 -3.58
CA VAL A 65 -12.51 13.49 -3.01
C VAL A 65 -12.44 14.50 -4.15
N ALA A 66 -13.40 15.41 -4.23
CA ALA A 66 -13.42 16.39 -5.32
C ALA A 66 -12.23 17.35 -5.20
N LYS A 67 -11.69 17.79 -6.36
CA LYS A 67 -10.55 18.72 -6.43
C LYS A 67 -10.75 19.99 -5.58
N LYS A 68 -11.99 20.49 -5.50
CA LYS A 68 -12.36 21.66 -4.70
C LYS A 68 -12.17 21.43 -3.19
N ASP A 69 -12.37 20.21 -2.72
CA ASP A 69 -12.27 19.85 -1.31
C ASP A 69 -10.81 19.56 -0.93
N ILE A 70 -10.03 18.96 -1.84
CA ILE A 70 -8.57 18.79 -1.66
C ILE A 70 -7.87 20.14 -1.43
N LYS A 71 -8.26 21.18 -2.18
CA LYS A 71 -7.69 22.53 -2.03
C LYS A 71 -7.87 23.12 -0.63
N LYS A 72 -8.90 22.70 0.12
CA LYS A 72 -9.13 23.17 1.50
C LYS A 72 -8.07 22.68 2.48
N PHE A 73 -7.39 21.57 2.18
CA PHE A 73 -6.31 21.02 3.00
C PHE A 73 -4.93 21.59 2.65
N LYS A 74 -4.82 22.37 1.57
CA LYS A 74 -3.55 22.96 1.12
C LYS A 74 -3.25 24.23 1.94
N GLY A 75 -2.84 24.05 3.20
CA GLY A 75 -2.49 25.16 4.11
C GLY A 75 -2.72 24.91 5.61
N ILE A 76 -2.94 23.66 6.04
CA ILE A 76 -3.13 23.29 7.47
C ILE A 76 -1.90 22.53 7.99
N LEU A 77 -0.71 23.06 7.78
CA LEU A 77 0.54 22.61 8.40
C LEU A 77 1.25 23.82 9.02
#